data_AF-A0A2V8P5W4-F1
#
_entry.id   AF-A0A2V8P5W4-F1
#
_cell.length_a   1.000
_cell.length_b   1.000
_cell.length_c   1.000
_cell.angle_alpha   90.00
_cell.angle_beta   90.00
_cell.angle_gamma   90.00
#
_symmetry.space_group_name_H-M   'P 1'
#
loop_
_entity.id
_entity.type
_entity.pdbx_description
1 polymer ?
#
loop_
_entity_poly.entity_id
_entity_poly.type
_entity_poly.pdbx_seq_one_letter_code
_entity_poly.pdbx_strand_id
1 'polypeptide(L)'
;MDVEVVLPGSGIKISTKKDNSGVWTLKSESRPFPDFARAKAEGNIAGTLKNTVLALISHDEMKGRMMDFVIDHEQELRKFHRILATGTTGRLVEEAAPSLAGKIHRYHSGPKGGDVEIATEILFDGCHVVIFFVDPLHAHPHTEDIRVVFGACMIHDRVRMLSNETQA
;
A
#
# COMPACT_ATOMS: atom_id res chain seq x y z
N MET A 1 -9.98 -31.34 21.84
CA MET A 1 -10.04 -31.51 20.38
C MET A 1 -9.52 -30.22 19.80
N ASP A 2 -8.34 -30.29 19.18
CA ASP A 2 -7.77 -29.14 18.49
C ASP A 2 -8.50 -29.01 17.15
N VAL A 3 -9.09 -27.85 16.90
CA VAL A 3 -9.77 -27.55 15.63
C VAL A 3 -8.88 -26.57 14.88
N GLU A 4 -8.34 -27.03 13.75
CA GLU A 4 -7.58 -26.22 12.81
C GLU A 4 -8.50 -25.88 11.64
N VAL A 5 -8.79 -24.59 11.47
CA VAL A 5 -9.56 -24.08 10.34
C VAL A 5 -8.60 -23.34 9.43
N VAL A 6 -8.47 -23.84 8.20
CA VAL A 6 -7.72 -23.18 7.13
C VAL A 6 -8.75 -22.43 6.27
N LEU A 7 -8.67 -21.10 6.25
CA LEU A 7 -9.56 -20.30 5.40
C LEU A 7 -9.04 -20.32 3.95
N PRO A 8 -9.81 -20.88 2.99
CA PRO A 8 -9.34 -21.04 1.62
C PRO A 8 -9.01 -19.68 0.98
N GLY A 9 -7.88 -19.62 0.27
CA GLY A 9 -7.40 -18.42 -0.42
C GLY A 9 -6.51 -17.49 0.42
N SER A 10 -6.70 -17.40 1.73
CA SER A 10 -6.01 -16.40 2.58
C SER A 10 -4.69 -16.86 3.20
N GLY A 11 -4.41 -18.16 3.21
CA GLY A 11 -3.27 -18.73 3.95
C GLY A 11 -3.34 -18.55 5.47
N ILE A 12 -4.45 -18.03 6.01
CA ILE A 12 -4.68 -17.84 7.44
C ILE A 12 -5.02 -19.20 8.07
N LYS A 13 -4.20 -19.60 9.04
CA LYS A 13 -4.48 -20.75 9.90
C LYS A 13 -5.00 -20.24 11.24
N ILE A 14 -6.23 -20.62 11.57
CA ILE A 14 -6.82 -20.36 12.87
C ILE A 14 -6.80 -21.67 13.63
N SER A 15 -6.02 -21.72 14.72
CA SER A 15 -6.03 -22.85 15.65
C SER A 15 -6.65 -22.42 16.97
N THR A 16 -7.52 -23.27 17.50
CA THR A 16 -8.05 -23.14 18.85
C THR A 16 -7.49 -24.26 19.71
N LYS A 17 -6.84 -23.88 20.81
CA LYS A 17 -6.38 -24.81 21.83
C LYS A 17 -7.06 -24.45 23.15
N LYS A 18 -7.60 -25.46 23.83
CA LYS A 18 -8.12 -25.31 25.19
C LYS A 18 -6.96 -25.49 26.16
N ASP A 19 -6.66 -24.47 26.94
CA ASP A 19 -5.62 -24.58 27.96
C ASP A 19 -6.12 -25.37 29.18
N ASN A 20 -5.22 -25.66 30.13
CA ASN A 20 -5.53 -26.44 31.33
C ASN A 20 -6.51 -25.72 32.29
N SER A 21 -6.82 -24.44 32.03
CA SER A 21 -7.82 -23.66 32.78
C SER A 21 -9.21 -23.69 32.13
N GLY A 22 -9.33 -24.32 30.96
CA GLY A 22 -10.57 -24.44 30.20
C GLY A 22 -10.88 -23.24 29.30
N VAL A 23 -9.95 -22.28 29.19
CA VAL A 23 -10.06 -21.10 28.34
C VAL A 23 -9.58 -21.44 26.92
N TRP A 24 -10.32 -20.96 25.92
CA TRP A 24 -9.95 -21.12 24.52
C TRP A 24 -9.01 -20.00 24.11
N THR A 25 -7.79 -20.34 23.70
CA THR A 25 -6.83 -19.37 23.17
C THR A 25 -6.83 -19.41 21.65
N LEU A 26 -7.06 -18.25 21.03
CA LEU A 26 -6.96 -18.06 19.58
C LEU A 26 -5.51 -17.72 19.23
N LYS A 27 -4.86 -18.54 18.40
CA LYS A 27 -3.58 -18.18 17.77
C LYS A 27 -3.82 -17.90 16.30
N SER A 28 -3.76 -16.62 15.92
CA SER A 28 -3.65 -16.20 14.52
C SER A 28 -2.18 -15.97 14.20
N GLU A 29 -1.61 -16.78 13.32
CA GLU A 29 -0.33 -16.46 12.71
C GLU A 29 -0.59 -15.50 11.54
N SER A 30 -0.55 -14.19 11.79
CA SER A 30 -0.42 -13.22 10.72
C SER A 30 1.00 -13.36 10.16
N ARG A 31 1.14 -14.07 9.03
CA ARG A 31 2.45 -14.23 8.40
C ARG A 31 2.98 -12.85 8.00
N PRO A 32 4.17 -12.42 8.45
CA PRO A 32 4.84 -11.30 7.81
C PRO A 32 5.16 -11.72 6.35
N PHE A 33 4.94 -10.81 5.41
CA PHE A 33 5.04 -11.05 3.97
C PHE A 33 6.37 -11.75 3.64
N PRO A 34 6.36 -12.87 2.87
CA PRO A 34 7.55 -13.67 2.66
C PRO A 34 8.71 -12.84 2.12
N ASP A 35 8.48 -11.96 1.14
CA ASP A 35 9.58 -11.28 0.45
C ASP A 35 10.23 -10.16 1.26
N PHE A 36 9.46 -9.30 1.94
CA PHE A 36 10.04 -8.20 2.73
C PHE A 36 10.60 -8.64 4.08
N ALA A 37 9.94 -9.58 4.76
CA ALA A 37 10.43 -10.11 6.04
C ALA A 37 11.71 -10.94 5.82
N ARG A 38 11.75 -11.73 4.75
CA ARG A 38 12.93 -12.46 4.31
C ARG A 38 14.02 -11.52 3.82
N ALA A 39 13.72 -10.53 2.98
CA ALA A 39 14.71 -9.56 2.52
C ALA A 39 15.32 -8.74 3.67
N LYS A 40 14.53 -8.42 4.70
CA LYS A 40 15.03 -7.83 5.94
C LYS A 40 15.93 -8.79 6.72
N ALA A 41 15.55 -10.06 6.83
CA ALA A 41 16.35 -11.10 7.49
C ALA A 41 17.65 -11.45 6.72
N GLU A 42 17.62 -11.35 5.40
CA GLU A 42 18.75 -11.61 4.48
C GLU A 42 19.60 -10.34 4.20
N GLY A 43 19.22 -9.19 4.75
CA GLY A 43 19.93 -7.91 4.53
C GLY A 43 19.83 -7.36 3.10
N ASN A 44 18.89 -7.83 2.28
CA ASN A 44 18.74 -7.48 0.87
C ASN A 44 17.47 -6.65 0.57
N ILE A 45 17.14 -5.70 1.46
CA ILE A 45 15.98 -4.82 1.28
C ILE A 45 16.08 -4.01 -0.02
N ALA A 46 17.28 -3.55 -0.37
CA ALA A 46 17.53 -2.76 -1.58
C ALA A 46 17.28 -3.55 -2.87
N GLY A 47 17.58 -4.85 -2.91
CA GLY A 47 17.30 -5.72 -4.05
C GLY A 47 15.80 -5.94 -4.26
N THR A 48 15.05 -6.09 -3.16
CA THR A 48 13.59 -6.21 -3.21
C THR A 48 12.92 -4.92 -3.68
N LEU A 49 13.35 -3.76 -3.18
CA LEU A 49 12.81 -2.46 -3.60
C LEU A 49 13.04 -2.17 -5.09
N LYS A 50 14.14 -2.65 -5.67
CA LYS A 50 14.43 -2.55 -7.11
C LYS A 50 13.44 -3.28 -8.02
N ASN A 51 12.64 -4.20 -7.46
CA ASN A 51 11.54 -4.90 -8.15
C ASN A 51 10.16 -4.49 -7.64
N THR A 52 10.10 -3.51 -6.73
CA THR A 52 8.85 -3.06 -6.09
C THR A 52 8.36 -1.77 -6.75
N VAL A 53 7.07 -1.70 -7.01
CA VAL A 53 6.39 -0.51 -7.56
C VAL A 53 5.52 0.14 -6.50
N LEU A 54 5.67 1.45 -6.34
CA LEU A 54 4.97 2.29 -5.36
C LEU A 54 3.90 3.12 -6.06
N ALA A 55 2.70 3.22 -5.51
CA ALA A 55 1.69 4.19 -5.89
C ALA A 55 1.55 5.32 -4.86
N LEU A 56 1.47 6.57 -5.34
CA LEU A 56 1.24 7.78 -4.56
C LEU A 56 -0.09 8.43 -4.98
N ILE A 57 -1.04 8.51 -4.05
CA ILE A 57 -2.37 9.06 -4.28
C ILE A 57 -2.68 10.06 -3.16
N SER A 58 -3.27 11.21 -3.50
CA SER A 58 -3.64 12.20 -2.51
C SER A 58 -4.89 12.96 -2.91
N HIS A 59 -5.81 13.14 -1.96
CA HIS A 59 -6.88 14.14 -2.08
C HIS A 59 -6.31 15.56 -2.10
N ASP A 60 -7.07 16.51 -2.63
CA ASP A 60 -6.60 17.89 -2.85
C ASP A 60 -6.07 18.54 -1.58
N GLU A 61 -6.84 18.50 -0.48
CA GLU A 61 -6.45 19.05 0.82
C GLU A 61 -5.22 18.34 1.45
N MET A 62 -4.91 17.12 1.01
CA MET A 62 -3.79 16.32 1.50
C MET A 62 -2.53 16.46 0.63
N LYS A 63 -2.60 17.13 -0.52
CA LYS A 63 -1.46 17.22 -1.45
C LYS A 63 -0.27 17.93 -0.84
N GLY A 64 -0.49 18.93 0.01
CA GLY A 64 0.59 19.59 0.76
C GLY A 64 1.38 18.58 1.61
N ARG A 65 0.67 17.78 2.41
CA ARG A 65 1.29 16.73 3.23
C ARG A 65 1.99 15.66 2.40
N MET A 66 1.42 15.29 1.25
CA MET A 66 2.09 14.37 0.32
C MET A 66 3.43 14.93 -0.16
N MET A 67 3.53 16.24 -0.41
CA MET A 67 4.81 16.86 -0.81
C MET A 67 5.82 16.82 0.33
N ASP A 68 5.40 17.20 1.54
CA ASP A 68 6.26 17.16 2.73
C ASP A 68 6.81 15.74 2.95
N PHE A 69 5.93 14.73 2.91
CA PHE A 69 6.30 13.32 3.01
C PHE A 69 7.31 12.91 1.93
N VAL A 70 7.08 13.28 0.67
CA VAL A 70 7.98 12.92 -0.42
C VAL A 70 9.35 13.56 -0.25
N ILE A 71 9.42 14.82 0.19
CA ILE A 71 10.67 15.53 0.44
C ILE A 71 11.44 14.84 1.57
N ASP A 72 10.77 14.56 2.69
CA ASP A 72 11.39 13.95 3.88
C ASP A 72 11.92 12.53 3.60
N HIS A 73 11.26 11.80 2.69
CA HIS A 73 11.57 10.41 2.36
C HIS A 73 12.17 10.20 0.97
N GLU A 74 12.62 11.26 0.28
CA GLU A 74 13.03 11.21 -1.13
C GLU A 74 14.08 10.12 -1.39
N GLN A 75 15.07 9.98 -0.49
CA GLN A 75 16.14 8.99 -0.61
C GLN A 75 15.63 7.54 -0.55
N GLU A 76 14.59 7.28 0.23
CA GLU A 76 13.97 5.96 0.35
C GLU A 76 13.06 5.70 -0.86
N LEU A 77 12.26 6.69 -1.24
CA LEU A 77 11.36 6.61 -2.41
C LEU A 77 12.13 6.34 -3.71
N ARG A 78 13.35 6.86 -3.83
CA ARG A 78 14.19 6.66 -5.02
C ARG A 78 14.67 5.21 -5.20
N LYS A 79 14.61 4.38 -4.16
CA LYS A 79 14.99 2.96 -4.20
C LYS A 79 13.96 2.08 -4.90
N PHE A 80 12.71 2.53 -4.99
CA PHE A 80 11.66 1.80 -5.71
C PHE A 80 11.96 1.72 -7.20
N HIS A 81 11.51 0.64 -7.85
CA HIS A 81 11.68 0.43 -9.28
C HIS A 81 11.05 1.59 -10.07
N ARG A 82 9.76 1.80 -9.80
CA ARG A 82 8.86 2.74 -10.48
C ARG A 82 7.89 3.31 -9.45
N ILE A 83 7.48 4.56 -9.69
CA ILE A 83 6.47 5.25 -8.88
C ILE A 83 5.27 5.55 -9.79
N LEU A 84 4.07 5.20 -9.36
CA LEU A 84 2.80 5.49 -10.01
C LEU A 84 2.15 6.63 -9.24
N ALA A 85 1.53 7.58 -9.93
CA ALA A 85 0.81 8.65 -9.26
C ALA A 85 -0.38 9.14 -10.07
N THR A 86 -1.45 9.58 -9.40
CA THR A 86 -2.57 10.24 -10.07
C THR A 86 -2.21 11.63 -10.56
N GLY A 87 -2.89 12.11 -11.60
CA GLY A 87 -2.44 13.21 -12.46
C GLY A 87 -1.86 14.44 -11.74
N THR A 88 -2.61 15.05 -10.81
CA THR A 88 -2.16 16.24 -10.08
C THR A 88 -1.13 15.90 -9.00
N THR A 89 -1.30 14.77 -8.29
CA THR A 89 -0.36 14.29 -7.28
C THR A 89 1.02 14.10 -7.89
N GLY A 90 1.12 13.34 -8.99
CA GLY A 90 2.39 13.07 -9.66
C GLY A 90 3.10 14.33 -10.17
N ARG A 91 2.35 15.31 -10.70
CA ARG A 91 2.93 16.59 -11.11
C ARG A 91 3.61 17.31 -9.94
N LEU A 92 2.91 17.39 -8.80
CA LEU A 92 3.45 18.08 -7.63
C LEU A 92 4.66 17.32 -7.06
N VAL A 93 4.62 15.98 -7.03
CA VAL A 93 5.76 15.15 -6.60
C VAL A 93 6.98 15.39 -7.49
N GLU A 94 6.81 15.47 -8.81
CA GLU A 94 7.89 15.80 -9.76
C GLU A 94 8.50 17.18 -9.50
N GLU A 95 7.67 18.16 -9.14
CA GLU A 95 8.10 19.52 -8.81
C GLU A 95 8.83 19.59 -7.45
N ALA A 96 8.32 18.91 -6.43
CA ALA A 96 8.86 18.90 -5.08
C ALA A 96 10.14 18.04 -4.93
N ALA A 97 10.22 16.93 -5.65
CA ALA A 97 11.34 15.99 -5.61
C ALA A 97 11.81 15.61 -7.03
N PRO A 98 12.52 16.52 -7.73
CA PRO A 98 12.94 16.31 -9.12
C PRO A 98 13.79 15.06 -9.34
N SER A 99 14.45 14.57 -8.29
CA SER A 99 15.29 13.37 -8.37
C SER A 99 14.49 12.07 -8.59
N LEU A 100 13.18 12.12 -8.33
CA LEU A 100 12.21 11.04 -8.55
C LEU A 100 11.55 11.11 -9.93
N ALA A 101 11.59 12.25 -10.63
CA ALA A 101 10.80 12.48 -11.85
C ALA A 101 10.98 11.40 -12.94
N GLY A 102 12.21 10.91 -13.13
CA GLY A 102 12.50 9.84 -14.10
C GLY A 102 11.89 8.46 -13.77
N LYS A 103 11.29 8.29 -12.58
CA LYS A 103 10.63 7.06 -12.13
C LYS A 103 9.11 7.16 -12.07
N ILE A 104 8.58 8.39 -12.16
CA ILE A 104 7.16 8.65 -11.98
C ILE A 104 6.42 8.40 -13.28
N HIS A 105 5.38 7.57 -13.20
CA HIS A 105 4.38 7.42 -14.24
C HIS A 105 3.07 8.04 -13.75
N ARG A 106 2.57 9.00 -14.51
CA ARG A 106 1.37 9.74 -14.18
C ARG A 106 0.16 9.15 -14.89
N TYR A 107 -0.78 8.67 -14.09
CA TYR A 107 -2.12 8.31 -14.53
C TYR A 107 -3.02 9.54 -14.60
N HIS A 108 -4.28 9.33 -14.98
CA HIS A 108 -5.28 10.38 -14.91
C HIS A 108 -5.50 10.87 -13.48
N SER A 109 -6.19 11.99 -13.31
CA SER A 109 -6.68 12.40 -11.99
C SER A 109 -7.72 11.39 -11.50
N GLY A 110 -7.88 11.24 -10.18
CA GLY A 110 -8.91 10.39 -9.56
C GLY A 110 -10.30 10.55 -10.21
N PRO A 111 -10.86 11.78 -10.30
CA PRO A 111 -12.15 12.04 -10.92
C PRO A 111 -12.26 11.69 -12.42
N LYS A 112 -11.13 11.38 -13.08
CA LYS A 112 -11.06 10.97 -14.49
C LYS A 112 -10.73 9.48 -14.65
N GLY A 113 -10.74 8.70 -13.57
CA GLY A 113 -10.46 7.26 -13.56
C GLY A 113 -9.04 6.88 -13.13
N GLY A 114 -8.21 7.82 -12.67
CA GLY A 114 -6.84 7.50 -12.23
C GLY A 114 -6.74 6.47 -11.10
N ASP A 115 -7.73 6.47 -10.21
CA ASP A 115 -7.79 5.51 -9.10
C ASP A 115 -8.14 4.09 -9.59
N VAL A 116 -8.92 3.97 -10.66
CA VAL A 116 -9.20 2.70 -11.35
C VAL A 116 -7.95 2.20 -12.08
N GLU A 117 -7.19 3.09 -12.71
CA GLU A 117 -5.93 2.74 -13.36
C GLU A 117 -4.93 2.18 -12.35
N ILE A 118 -4.77 2.82 -11.19
CA ILE A 118 -3.90 2.30 -10.12
C ILE A 118 -4.46 1.01 -9.51
N ALA A 119 -5.75 0.90 -9.29
CA ALA A 119 -6.36 -0.35 -8.83
C ALA A 119 -6.14 -1.50 -9.82
N THR A 120 -6.11 -1.22 -11.12
CA THR A 120 -5.77 -2.20 -12.16
C THR A 120 -4.32 -2.66 -11.99
N GLU A 121 -3.38 -1.74 -11.79
CA GLU A 121 -1.97 -2.09 -11.51
C GLU A 121 -1.85 -2.94 -10.24
N ILE A 122 -2.63 -2.67 -9.19
CA ILE A 122 -2.66 -3.50 -7.96
C ILE A 122 -3.16 -4.92 -8.28
N LEU A 123 -4.25 -5.05 -9.02
CA LEU A 123 -4.89 -6.34 -9.31
C LEU A 123 -4.06 -7.23 -10.25
N PHE A 124 -3.15 -6.66 -11.03
CA PHE A 124 -2.30 -7.37 -12.00
C PHE A 124 -0.82 -7.39 -11.61
N ASP A 125 -0.50 -7.34 -10.30
CA ASP A 125 0.87 -7.38 -9.76
C ASP A 125 1.80 -6.25 -10.26
N GLY A 126 1.26 -5.19 -10.85
CA GLY A 126 1.97 -4.01 -11.31
C GLY A 126 2.26 -2.99 -10.20
N CYS A 127 1.57 -3.09 -9.06
CA CYS A 127 1.75 -2.23 -7.89
C CYS A 127 1.83 -3.05 -6.60
N HIS A 128 2.76 -2.70 -5.71
CA HIS A 128 3.11 -3.50 -4.53
C HIS A 128 2.97 -2.72 -3.22
N VAL A 129 3.11 -1.40 -3.28
CA VAL A 129 2.97 -0.49 -2.15
C VAL A 129 2.10 0.68 -2.58
N VAL A 130 1.16 1.09 -1.73
CA VAL A 130 0.27 2.21 -1.96
C VAL A 130 0.36 3.16 -0.77
N ILE A 131 0.67 4.41 -1.04
CA ILE A 131 0.55 5.51 -0.08
C ILE A 131 -0.58 6.40 -0.57
N PHE A 132 -1.70 6.38 0.16
CA PHE A 132 -2.89 7.11 -0.19
C PHE A 132 -3.26 8.06 0.95
N PHE A 133 -2.98 9.35 0.78
CA PHE A 133 -3.41 10.36 1.74
C PHE A 133 -4.85 10.78 1.47
N VAL A 134 -5.74 10.26 2.31
CA VAL A 134 -7.18 10.51 2.28
C VAL A 134 -7.52 11.59 3.30
N ASP A 135 -8.32 12.58 2.89
CA ASP A 135 -8.86 13.58 3.82
C ASP A 135 -10.06 12.97 4.59
N PRO A 136 -10.01 12.89 5.94
CA PRO A 136 -11.08 12.32 6.74
C PRO A 136 -12.22 13.29 7.06
N LEU A 137 -12.08 14.59 6.79
CA LEU A 137 -13.00 15.65 7.23
C LEU A 137 -14.02 16.06 6.16
N HIS A 138 -13.73 15.81 4.89
CA HIS A 138 -14.61 16.18 3.79
C HIS A 138 -15.28 14.95 3.16
N ALA A 139 -16.61 15.00 3.05
CA ALA A 139 -17.35 14.06 2.21
C ALA A 139 -17.00 14.34 0.74
N HIS A 140 -16.17 13.50 0.14
CA HIS A 140 -15.82 13.67 -1.26
C HIS A 140 -16.96 13.16 -2.15
N PRO A 141 -17.38 13.94 -3.18
CA PRO A 141 -18.39 13.51 -4.18
C PRO A 141 -18.01 12.22 -4.93
N HIS A 142 -16.78 11.74 -4.73
CA HIS A 142 -16.18 10.54 -5.31
C HIS A 142 -15.83 9.54 -4.19
N THR A 143 -16.79 9.24 -3.31
CA THR A 143 -16.62 8.25 -2.22
C THR A 143 -16.32 6.85 -2.79
N GLU A 144 -16.66 6.65 -4.06
CA GLU A 144 -16.37 5.48 -4.89
C GLU A 144 -14.87 5.28 -5.16
N ASP A 145 -14.07 6.36 -5.24
CA ASP A 145 -12.65 6.31 -5.63
C ASP A 145 -11.77 5.68 -4.54
N ILE A 146 -12.04 6.03 -3.27
CA ILE A 146 -11.38 5.42 -2.10
C ILE A 146 -11.66 3.91 -2.08
N ARG A 147 -12.92 3.52 -2.31
CA ARG A 147 -13.35 2.12 -2.23
C ARG A 147 -12.67 1.25 -3.28
N VAL A 148 -12.38 1.80 -4.47
CA VAL A 148 -11.75 1.06 -5.57
C VAL A 148 -10.31 0.68 -5.21
N VAL A 149 -9.48 1.65 -4.80
CA VAL A 149 -8.07 1.37 -4.46
C VAL A 149 -7.98 0.55 -3.18
N PHE A 150 -8.73 0.91 -2.13
CA PHE A 150 -8.74 0.11 -0.89
C PHE A 150 -9.25 -1.31 -1.15
N GLY A 151 -10.29 -1.47 -1.96
CA GLY A 151 -10.82 -2.78 -2.35
C GLY A 151 -9.78 -3.62 -3.07
N ALA A 152 -9.07 -3.06 -4.04
CA ALA A 152 -7.98 -3.73 -4.73
C ALA A 152 -6.87 -4.17 -3.77
N CYS A 153 -6.45 -3.29 -2.85
CA CYS A 153 -5.46 -3.63 -1.81
C CYS A 153 -5.94 -4.76 -0.88
N MET A 154 -7.23 -4.78 -0.51
CA MET A 154 -7.78 -5.78 0.41
C MET A 154 -8.00 -7.15 -0.26
N ILE A 155 -8.25 -7.17 -1.58
CA ILE A 155 -8.37 -8.41 -2.36
C ILE A 155 -7.00 -9.00 -2.66
N HIS A 156 -5.98 -8.14 -2.80
CA HIS A 156 -4.66 -8.55 -3.24
C HIS A 156 -3.68 -8.68 -2.06
N ASP A 157 -3.54 -9.90 -1.53
CA ASP A 157 -2.76 -10.24 -0.31
C ASP A 157 -1.28 -9.84 -0.31
N ARG A 158 -0.75 -9.32 -1.43
CA ARG A 158 0.66 -8.94 -1.62
C ARG A 158 0.91 -7.43 -1.60
N VAL A 159 -0.13 -6.60 -1.47
CA VAL A 159 0.01 -5.14 -1.48
C VAL A 159 0.03 -4.56 -0.06
N ARG A 160 0.94 -3.63 0.19
CA ARG A 160 0.98 -2.82 1.42
C ARG A 160 0.28 -1.50 1.16
N MET A 161 -0.58 -1.08 2.08
CA MET A 161 -1.24 0.22 2.00
C MET A 161 -0.98 1.04 3.27
N LEU A 162 -0.67 2.33 3.07
CA LEU A 162 -0.56 3.35 4.10
C LEU A 162 -1.57 4.45 3.79
N SER A 163 -2.48 4.75 4.72
CA SER A 163 -3.60 5.68 4.48
C SER A 163 -3.43 7.08 5.09
N ASN A 164 -2.32 7.32 5.78
CA ASN A 164 -1.87 8.61 6.30
C ASN A 164 -0.48 8.48 6.94
N GLU A 165 0.18 9.61 7.20
CA GLU A 165 1.52 9.70 7.80
C GLU A 165 1.63 9.08 9.19
N THR A 166 0.53 9.02 9.96
CA THR A 166 0.55 8.42 11.31
C THR A 166 0.69 6.90 11.29
N GLN A 167 0.58 6.29 10.11
CA GLN A 167 0.77 4.84 9.88
C GLN A 167 2.11 4.51 9.21
N ALA A 168 2.88 5.51 8.76
CA ALA A 168 4.13 5.36 8.01
C ALA A 168 5.36 5.18 8.92
#